data_AF-A0A353RFK3-F1
#
_entry.id   AF-A0A353RFK3-F1
#
_cell.length_a   1.000
_cell.length_b   1.000
_cell.length_c   1.000
_cell.angle_alpha   90.00
_cell.angle_beta   90.00
_cell.angle_gamma   90.00
#
_symmetry.space_group_name_H-M   'P 1'
#
loop_
_entity.id
_entity.type
_entity.pdbx_description
1 polymer ?
#
loop_
_entity_poly.entity_id
_entity_poly.type
_entity_poly.pdbx_seq_one_letter_code
_entity_poly.pdbx_strand_id
1 'polypeptide(L)'
;MKRAATRLLCGALAAGIVFAAGTTVSAATSHYADGTTSSNWATWPEQWETIRKNYETVSLTPGRTASELNFAWYSKTGAAATPVVKLATKSDMSDAKTFRGTTMNA
;
A
#
# COMPACT_ATOMS: atom_id res chain seq x y z
N MET A 1 46.90 32.62 -25.55
CA MET A 1 47.01 31.39 -24.72
C MET A 1 46.16 31.43 -23.44
N LYS A 2 46.17 32.51 -22.64
CA LYS A 2 45.41 32.57 -21.36
C LYS A 2 43.88 32.38 -21.49
N ARG A 3 43.27 32.87 -22.57
CA ARG A 3 41.80 32.79 -22.79
C ARG A 3 41.29 31.39 -23.18
N ALA A 4 42.15 30.53 -23.74
CA ALA A 4 41.80 29.16 -24.11
C ALA A 4 41.83 28.23 -22.88
N ALA A 5 42.84 28.40 -22.01
CA ALA A 5 42.95 27.65 -20.76
C ALA A 5 41.78 27.93 -19.80
N THR A 6 41.31 29.18 -19.69
CA THR A 6 40.14 29.53 -18.88
C THR A 6 38.84 28.89 -19.40
N ARG A 7 38.68 28.76 -20.73
CA ARG A 7 37.49 28.13 -21.33
C ARG A 7 37.48 26.60 -21.15
N LEU A 8 38.64 25.95 -21.22
CA LEU A 8 38.78 24.51 -20.96
C LEU A 8 38.57 24.17 -19.47
N LEU A 9 39.03 25.03 -18.56
CA LEU A 9 38.85 24.83 -17.12
C LEU A 9 37.38 25.00 -16.69
N CYS A 10 36.65 25.97 -17.27
CA CYS A 10 35.22 26.13 -17.01
C CYS A 10 34.36 25.00 -17.61
N GLY A 11 34.77 24.44 -18.76
CA GLY A 11 34.09 23.30 -19.38
C GLY A 11 34.19 22.02 -18.55
N ALA A 12 35.36 21.76 -17.96
CA ALA A 12 35.57 20.60 -17.09
C ALA A 12 34.80 20.71 -15.75
N LEU A 13 34.66 21.91 -15.19
CA LEU A 13 33.91 22.14 -13.95
C LEU A 13 32.40 21.98 -14.16
N ALA A 14 31.87 22.41 -15.30
CA ALA A 14 30.45 22.26 -15.64
C ALA A 14 30.03 20.80 -15.87
N ALA A 15 30.93 19.96 -16.44
CA ALA A 15 30.67 18.54 -16.63
C ALA A 15 30.64 17.75 -15.30
N GLY A 16 31.40 18.18 -14.29
CA GLY A 16 31.40 17.54 -12.96
C GLY A 16 30.13 17.79 -12.14
N ILE A 17 29.52 18.96 -12.27
CA ILE A 17 28.30 19.33 -11.53
C ILE A 17 27.07 18.54 -12.06
N VAL A 18 27.04 18.25 -13.36
CA VAL A 18 25.95 17.45 -13.98
C VAL A 18 25.98 15.99 -13.50
N PHE A 19 27.16 15.45 -13.16
CA PHE A 19 27.28 14.08 -12.63
C PHE A 19 26.88 13.97 -11.15
N ALA A 20 27.03 15.04 -10.36
CA ALA A 20 26.66 15.06 -8.94
C ALA A 20 25.16 15.35 -8.71
N ALA A 21 24.48 15.98 -9.65
CA ALA A 21 23.04 16.29 -9.54
C ALA A 21 22.11 15.11 -9.90
N GLY A 22 22.66 14.00 -10.41
CA GLY A 22 21.90 12.83 -10.85
C GLY A 22 21.76 11.70 -9.82
N THR A 23 22.45 11.76 -8.67
CA THR A 23 22.33 10.70 -7.67
C THR A 23 21.11 10.97 -6.78
N THR A 24 20.02 10.27 -7.05
CA THR A 24 18.92 10.14 -6.09
C THR A 24 19.45 9.38 -4.88
N VAL A 25 19.56 10.05 -3.74
CA VAL A 25 19.78 9.37 -2.46
C VAL A 25 18.47 8.70 -2.08
N SER A 26 18.33 7.42 -2.44
CA SER A 26 17.24 6.58 -1.92
C SER A 26 17.58 6.16 -0.49
N ALA A 27 17.06 6.89 0.48
CA ALA A 27 17.03 6.47 1.89
C ALA A 27 15.84 5.52 2.16
N ALA A 28 15.55 4.60 1.24
CA ALA A 28 14.59 3.53 1.49
C ALA A 28 15.27 2.49 2.39
N THR A 29 15.20 2.68 3.70
CA THR A 29 15.34 1.53 4.62
C THR A 29 14.30 0.48 4.22
N SER A 30 14.55 -0.81 4.45
CA SER A 30 13.62 -1.91 4.07
C SER A 30 12.16 -1.69 4.48
N HIS A 31 11.92 -0.80 5.45
CA HIS A 31 10.60 -0.45 5.98
C HIS A 31 9.83 0.64 5.20
N TYR A 32 10.48 1.42 4.32
CA TYR A 32 9.85 2.55 3.61
C TYR A 32 10.16 2.54 2.10
N ALA A 33 10.05 1.37 1.47
CA ALA A 33 10.17 1.25 0.02
C ALA A 33 8.90 1.80 -0.67
N ASP A 34 9.08 2.39 -1.86
CA ASP A 34 7.97 2.77 -2.74
C ASP A 34 7.22 1.50 -3.16
N GLY A 35 5.98 1.34 -2.67
CA GLY A 35 5.15 0.18 -2.96
C GLY A 35 4.81 0.05 -4.45
N THR A 36 4.88 1.15 -5.21
CA THR A 36 4.56 1.17 -6.64
C THR A 36 5.65 0.55 -7.52
N THR A 37 6.87 0.40 -7.01
CA THR A 37 7.96 -0.25 -7.74
C THR A 37 8.01 -1.76 -7.53
N SER A 38 7.11 -2.32 -6.72
CA SER A 38 7.05 -3.75 -6.46
C SER A 38 6.48 -4.53 -7.66
N SER A 39 6.93 -5.76 -7.86
CA SER A 39 6.37 -6.67 -8.88
C SER A 39 4.87 -6.90 -8.69
N ASN A 40 4.39 -6.81 -7.46
CA ASN A 40 2.97 -6.97 -7.11
C ASN A 40 2.13 -5.77 -7.56
N TRP A 41 2.70 -4.56 -7.58
CA TRP A 41 2.00 -3.37 -8.07
C TRP A 41 1.78 -3.41 -9.57
N ALA A 42 2.71 -3.99 -10.34
CA ALA A 42 2.60 -4.05 -11.80
C ALA A 42 1.29 -4.71 -12.29
N THR A 43 0.80 -5.73 -11.59
CA THR A 43 -0.46 -6.43 -11.92
C THR A 43 -1.68 -5.88 -11.22
N TRP A 44 -1.50 -5.02 -10.21
CA TRP A 44 -2.59 -4.51 -9.38
C TRP A 44 -3.64 -3.69 -10.15
N PRO A 45 -3.28 -2.79 -11.09
CA PRO A 45 -4.28 -2.02 -11.86
C PRO A 45 -5.26 -2.89 -12.64
N GLU A 46 -4.78 -3.98 -13.26
CA GLU A 46 -5.64 -4.93 -13.98
C GLU A 46 -6.55 -5.70 -13.03
N GLN A 47 -6.01 -6.16 -11.88
CA GLN A 47 -6.81 -6.80 -10.84
C GLN A 47 -7.87 -5.85 -10.27
N TRP A 48 -7.53 -4.58 -10.07
CA TRP A 48 -8.44 -3.55 -9.57
C TRP A 48 -9.70 -3.43 -10.42
N GLU A 49 -9.58 -3.41 -11.75
CA GLU A 49 -10.73 -3.33 -12.65
C GLU A 49 -11.71 -4.50 -12.48
N THR A 50 -11.21 -5.68 -12.07
CA THR A 50 -12.06 -6.85 -11.80
C THR A 50 -12.79 -6.76 -10.45
N ILE A 51 -12.15 -6.18 -9.43
CA ILE A 51 -12.67 -6.18 -8.06
C ILE A 51 -13.42 -4.90 -7.68
N ARG A 52 -13.20 -3.77 -8.36
CA ARG A 52 -13.74 -2.45 -7.96
C ARG A 52 -15.27 -2.35 -7.98
N LYS A 53 -15.94 -3.24 -8.71
CA LYS A 53 -17.41 -3.35 -8.74
C LYS A 53 -17.95 -4.40 -7.76
N ASN A 54 -17.06 -5.16 -7.11
CA ASN A 54 -17.41 -6.14 -6.11
C ASN A 54 -17.43 -5.49 -4.72
N TYR A 55 -18.62 -5.09 -4.29
CA TYR A 55 -18.84 -4.48 -2.97
C TYR A 55 -18.86 -5.50 -1.82
N GLU A 56 -18.74 -6.80 -2.10
CA GLU A 56 -18.67 -7.85 -1.06
C GLU A 56 -17.26 -8.01 -0.48
N THR A 57 -16.31 -7.17 -0.89
CA THR A 57 -14.96 -7.12 -0.31
C THR A 57 -14.99 -6.61 1.13
N VAL A 58 -14.06 -7.11 1.96
CA VAL A 58 -13.94 -6.71 3.36
C VAL A 58 -13.08 -5.45 3.45
N SER A 59 -13.66 -4.38 4.00
CA SER A 59 -12.92 -3.19 4.41
C SER A 59 -12.46 -3.34 5.86
N LEU A 60 -11.20 -3.03 6.12
CA LEU A 60 -10.58 -3.04 7.44
C LEU A 60 -10.08 -1.64 7.76
N THR A 61 -10.41 -1.14 8.96
CA THR A 61 -9.89 0.15 9.45
C THR A 61 -9.43 0.02 10.90
N PRO A 62 -8.47 0.85 11.35
CA PRO A 62 -8.17 0.98 12.77
C PRO A 62 -9.42 1.29 13.59
N GLY A 63 -9.52 0.70 14.77
CA GLY A 63 -10.56 0.96 15.76
C GLY A 63 -10.31 2.23 16.56
N ARG A 64 -10.96 2.34 17.73
CA ARG A 64 -10.76 3.50 18.62
C ARG A 64 -9.32 3.56 19.14
N THR A 65 -8.68 2.40 19.27
CA THR A 65 -7.32 2.25 19.80
C THR A 65 -6.47 1.37 18.89
N ALA A 66 -5.15 1.36 19.10
CA ALA A 66 -4.22 0.54 18.32
C ALA A 66 -4.47 -0.98 18.46
N SER A 67 -5.19 -1.41 19.49
CA SER A 67 -5.58 -2.80 19.72
C SER A 67 -6.95 -3.17 19.12
N GLU A 68 -7.60 -2.24 18.42
CA GLU A 68 -8.94 -2.44 17.86
C GLU A 68 -8.91 -2.33 16.34
N LEU A 69 -9.79 -3.10 15.68
CA LEU A 69 -10.02 -3.05 14.24
C LEU A 69 -11.53 -3.07 13.97
N ASN A 70 -11.95 -2.28 12.99
CA ASN A 70 -13.30 -2.32 12.45
C ASN A 70 -13.32 -3.13 11.14
N PHE A 71 -14.42 -3.83 10.92
CA PHE A 71 -14.67 -4.62 9.72
C PHE A 71 -16.00 -4.17 9.10
N ALA A 72 -16.03 -3.98 7.78
CA ALA A 72 -17.25 -3.68 7.05
C ALA A 72 -17.26 -4.41 5.70
N TRP A 73 -18.43 -4.92 5.29
CA TRP A 73 -18.64 -5.56 4.00
C TRP A 73 -20.13 -5.51 3.63
N TYR A 74 -20.44 -5.63 2.34
CA TYR A 74 -21.81 -5.83 1.88
C TYR A 74 -22.10 -7.32 1.62
N SER A 75 -23.37 -7.71 1.73
CA SER A 75 -23.84 -9.05 1.37
C SER A 75 -25.04 -8.96 0.42
N LYS A 76 -25.09 -9.84 -0.59
CA LYS A 76 -26.26 -10.01 -1.47
C LYS A 76 -27.46 -10.64 -0.78
N THR A 77 -27.29 -11.28 0.39
CA THR A 77 -28.38 -11.95 1.10
C THR A 77 -29.24 -11.00 1.96
N GLY A 78 -28.92 -9.70 1.98
CA GLY A 78 -29.69 -8.67 2.69
C GLY A 78 -29.86 -8.98 4.18
N ALA A 79 -31.03 -8.65 4.74
CA ALA A 79 -31.35 -8.84 6.16
C ALA A 79 -31.51 -10.31 6.60
N ALA A 80 -31.47 -11.27 5.67
CA ALA A 80 -31.39 -12.68 6.03
C ALA A 80 -29.96 -13.12 6.40
N ALA A 81 -28.95 -12.26 6.18
CA ALA A 81 -27.58 -12.57 6.55
C ALA A 81 -27.42 -12.58 8.08
N THR A 82 -26.59 -13.49 8.61
CA THR A 82 -26.02 -13.33 9.95
C THR A 82 -24.54 -13.01 9.78
N PRO A 83 -24.10 -11.76 9.99
CA PRO A 83 -22.69 -11.41 9.88
C PRO A 83 -21.91 -12.08 10.99
N VAL A 84 -20.84 -12.80 10.63
CA VAL A 84 -19.98 -13.51 11.59
C VAL A 84 -18.52 -13.18 11.28
N VAL A 85 -17.79 -12.74 12.30
CA VAL A 85 -16.34 -12.57 12.28
C VAL A 85 -15.71 -13.61 13.19
N LYS A 86 -14.72 -14.35 12.70
CA LYS A 86 -13.92 -15.29 13.50
C LYS A 86 -12.48 -14.79 13.53
N LEU A 87 -11.94 -14.58 14.73
CA LEU A 87 -10.57 -14.15 14.95
C LEU A 87 -9.83 -15.22 15.74
N ALA A 88 -8.63 -15.59 15.30
CA ALA A 88 -7.82 -16.65 15.89
C ALA A 88 -6.36 -16.23 15.92
N THR A 89 -5.57 -16.77 16.85
CA THR A 89 -4.11 -16.58 16.86
C THR A 89 -3.37 -17.71 16.14
N LYS A 90 -4.04 -18.84 15.92
CA LYS A 90 -3.51 -19.97 15.18
C LYS A 90 -4.00 -19.99 13.73
N SER A 91 -3.14 -20.44 12.82
CA SER A 91 -3.46 -20.59 11.40
C SER A 91 -4.57 -21.61 11.13
N ASP A 92 -4.70 -22.63 11.99
CA ASP A 92 -5.75 -23.65 11.92
C ASP A 92 -7.10 -23.19 12.51
N MET A 93 -7.14 -21.97 13.07
CA MET A 93 -8.30 -21.38 13.73
C MET A 93 -8.87 -22.20 14.89
N SER A 94 -8.11 -23.14 15.46
CA SER A 94 -8.58 -24.00 16.56
C SER A 94 -8.90 -23.21 17.84
N ASP A 95 -8.35 -22.02 18.00
CA ASP A 95 -8.59 -21.09 19.11
C ASP A 95 -9.52 -19.92 18.73
N ALA A 96 -10.27 -20.03 17.63
CA ALA A 96 -11.05 -18.91 17.11
C ALA A 96 -12.15 -18.43 18.07
N LYS A 97 -12.15 -17.12 18.32
CA LYS A 97 -13.27 -16.42 18.94
C LYS A 97 -14.25 -15.96 17.85
N THR A 98 -15.53 -16.27 18.06
CA THR A 98 -16.62 -15.92 17.13
C THR A 98 -17.38 -14.69 17.63
N PHE A 99 -17.56 -13.71 16.74
CA PHE A 99 -18.36 -12.52 16.95
C PHE A 99 -19.52 -12.53 15.96
N ARG A 100 -20.75 -12.39 16.45
CA ARG A 100 -21.96 -12.35 15.63
C ARG A 100 -22.51 -10.93 15.68
N GLY A 101 -22.70 -10.32 14.51
CA GLY A 101 -23.36 -9.03 14.39
C GLY A 101 -24.85 -9.19 14.09
N THR A 102 -25.52 -8.05 13.95
CA THR A 102 -26.89 -7.96 13.48
C THR A 102 -26.93 -7.28 12.12
N THR A 103 -27.85 -7.70 11.26
CA THR A 103 -28.22 -6.94 10.07
C THR A 103 -29.33 -5.97 10.43
N MET A 104 -29.25 -4.77 9.89
CA MET A 104 -30.32 -3.78 9.95
C MET A 104 -30.70 -3.46 8.50
N ASN A 105 -32.01 -3.34 8.22
CA ASN A 105 -32.45 -2.77 6.95
C ASN A 105 -31.97 -1.32 6.93
N ALA A 106 -31.29 -0.93 5.85
CA ALA A 106 -30.91 0.45 5.60
C ALA A 106 -32.15 1.30 5.28
#